data_AF-A0A661KS08-F1
#
_entry.id   AF-A0A661KS08-F1
#
_cell.length_a   1.000
_cell.length_b   1.000
_cell.length_c   1.000
_cell.angle_alpha   90.00
_cell.angle_beta   90.00
_cell.angle_gamma   90.00
#
_symmetry.space_group_name_H-M   'P 1'
#
loop_
_entity.id
_entity.type
_entity.pdbx_description
1 polymer ?
#
loop_
_entity_poly.entity_id
_entity_poly.type
_entity_poly.pdbx_seq_one_letter_code
_entity_poly.pdbx_strand_id
1 'polypeptide(L)'
;MTRSSKAERAQRINTALALIKSEESLSSAATALARRYRISKRQAYRYVREAELIGKQIPVPDTKIAFTVKLSKNLIKGLRRYAKSTGQSLSEIVTQALEAFLQNGRRRG
;
A
#
# COMPACT_ATOMS: atom_id res chain seq x y z
N MET A 1 -11.79 16.67 7.28
CA MET A 1 -11.63 15.20 7.10
C MET A 1 -10.24 14.92 6.53
N THR A 2 -9.38 14.23 7.28
CA THR A 2 -8.04 13.83 6.82
C THR A 2 -8.15 12.78 5.72
N ARG A 3 -7.39 12.91 4.62
CA ARG A 3 -7.39 11.93 3.52
C ARG A 3 -6.82 10.60 4.04
N SER A 4 -7.44 9.48 3.68
CA SER A 4 -6.96 8.15 4.06
C SER A 4 -5.55 7.91 3.52
N SER A 5 -4.69 7.28 4.32
CA SER A 5 -3.37 6.87 3.85
C SER A 5 -3.46 5.81 2.74
N LYS A 6 -2.37 5.58 2.00
CA LYS A 6 -2.34 4.52 0.98
C LYS A 6 -2.60 3.13 1.59
N ALA A 7 -2.09 2.89 2.80
CA ALA A 7 -2.31 1.65 3.56
C ALA A 7 -3.77 1.49 4.00
N GLU A 8 -4.36 2.53 4.58
CA GLU A 8 -5.77 2.51 4.98
C GLU A 8 -6.70 2.28 3.78
N ARG A 9 -6.41 2.93 2.65
CA ARG A 9 -7.15 2.72 1.41
C ARG A 9 -7.05 1.27 0.95
N ALA A 10 -5.83 0.69 0.95
CA ALA A 10 -5.63 -0.69 0.54
C ALA A 10 -6.40 -1.68 1.44
N GLN A 11 -6.34 -1.48 2.76
CA GLN A 11 -7.10 -2.30 3.72
C GLN A 11 -8.61 -2.20 3.50
N ARG A 12 -9.13 -0.99 3.26
CA ARG A 12 -10.57 -0.77 3.03
C ARG A 12 -11.05 -1.41 1.72
N ILE A 13 -10.24 -1.37 0.66
CA ILE A 13 -10.54 -2.04 -0.61
C ILE A 13 -10.55 -3.57 -0.43
N ASN A 14 -9.54 -4.13 0.23
CA ASN A 14 -9.48 -5.58 0.48
C ASN A 14 -10.66 -6.06 1.35
N THR A 15 -11.02 -5.26 2.36
CA THR A 15 -12.17 -5.57 3.21
C THR A 15 -13.49 -5.42 2.45
N ALA A 16 -13.61 -4.41 1.61
CA ALA A 16 -14.77 -4.24 0.74
C ALA A 16 -14.93 -5.42 -0.22
N LEU A 17 -13.82 -5.92 -0.79
CA LEU A 17 -13.84 -7.10 -1.65
C LEU A 17 -14.33 -8.36 -0.91
N ALA A 18 -13.94 -8.53 0.35
CA ALA A 18 -14.46 -9.61 1.18
C ALA A 18 -15.97 -9.46 1.45
N LEU A 19 -16.43 -8.24 1.75
CA LEU A 19 -17.84 -7.94 2.00
C LEU A 19 -18.71 -8.13 0.76
N ILE A 20 -18.22 -7.80 -0.44
CA ILE A 20 -18.94 -8.05 -1.70
C ILE A 20 -19.26 -9.55 -1.88
N LYS A 21 -18.40 -10.44 -1.36
CA LYS A 21 -18.61 -11.89 -1.46
C LYS A 21 -19.56 -12.44 -0.41
N SER A 22 -19.71 -11.76 0.73
CA SER A 22 -20.49 -12.25 1.87
C SER A 22 -21.86 -11.58 2.02
N GLU A 23 -22.09 -10.46 1.34
CA GLU A 23 -23.28 -9.62 1.50
C GLU A 23 -24.19 -9.73 0.27
N GLU A 24 -25.50 -9.59 0.47
CA GLU A 24 -26.51 -9.76 -0.60
C GLU A 24 -26.46 -8.67 -1.69
N SER A 25 -25.89 -7.50 -1.39
CA SER A 25 -25.81 -6.37 -2.33
C SER A 25 -24.62 -5.45 -2.07
N LEU A 26 -24.25 -4.63 -3.06
CA LEU A 26 -23.24 -3.59 -2.87
C LEU A 26 -23.64 -2.54 -1.81
N SER A 27 -24.95 -2.34 -1.61
CA SER A 27 -25.47 -1.39 -0.62
C SER A 27 -25.33 -1.94 0.81
N SER A 28 -25.59 -3.22 1.02
CA SER A 28 -25.35 -3.89 2.30
C SER A 28 -23.86 -3.97 2.61
N ALA A 29 -23.03 -4.33 1.63
CA ALA A 29 -21.56 -4.28 1.74
C ALA A 29 -21.04 -2.88 2.11
N ALA A 30 -21.56 -1.81 1.48
CA ALA A 30 -21.19 -0.44 1.82
C ALA A 30 -21.65 -0.04 3.24
N THR A 31 -22.81 -0.54 3.69
CA THR A 31 -23.33 -0.28 5.03
C THR A 31 -22.49 -1.00 6.10
N ALA A 32 -22.11 -2.25 5.86
CA ALA A 32 -21.21 -3.02 6.71
C ALA A 32 -19.82 -2.37 6.79
N LEU A 33 -19.27 -1.93 5.65
CA LEU A 33 -17.97 -1.26 5.60
C LEU A 33 -17.98 0.10 6.31
N ALA A 34 -19.05 0.88 6.13
CA ALA A 34 -19.25 2.16 6.83
C ALA A 34 -19.27 1.97 8.35
N ARG A 35 -19.98 0.95 8.84
CA ARG A 35 -20.03 0.59 10.27
C ARG A 35 -18.67 0.16 10.79
N ARG A 36 -17.97 -0.72 10.06
CA ARG A 36 -16.67 -1.28 10.47
C ARG A 36 -15.58 -0.23 10.60
N TYR A 37 -15.52 0.72 9.67
CA TYR A 37 -14.47 1.77 9.66
C TYR A 37 -14.94 3.11 10.20
N ARG A 38 -16.18 3.23 10.68
CA ARG A 38 -16.80 4.48 11.15
C ARG A 38 -16.67 5.62 10.13
N ILE A 39 -16.89 5.31 8.85
CA ILE A 39 -16.85 6.27 7.73
C ILE A 39 -18.24 6.53 7.16
N SER A 40 -18.40 7.59 6.37
CA SER A 40 -19.68 7.88 5.72
C SER A 40 -20.06 6.81 4.70
N LYS A 41 -21.37 6.55 4.55
CA LYS A 41 -21.90 5.57 3.58
C LYS A 41 -21.45 5.88 2.14
N ARG A 42 -21.37 7.16 1.77
CA ARG A 42 -20.87 7.59 0.45
C ARG A 42 -19.41 7.21 0.24
N GLN A 43 -18.57 7.35 1.27
CA GLN A 43 -17.16 6.95 1.19
C GLN A 43 -17.01 5.44 1.15
N ALA A 44 -17.79 4.71 1.95
CA ALA A 44 -17.81 3.26 1.91
C ALA A 44 -18.23 2.73 0.52
N TYR A 45 -19.27 3.31 -0.07
CA TYR A 45 -19.73 2.95 -1.41
C TYR A 45 -18.64 3.16 -2.48
N ARG A 46 -17.84 4.23 -2.37
CA ARG A 46 -16.68 4.43 -3.25
C ARG A 46 -15.67 3.30 -3.16
N TYR A 47 -15.31 2.85 -1.95
CA TYR A 47 -14.38 1.72 -1.79
C TYR A 47 -14.96 0.39 -2.26
N VAL A 48 -16.27 0.17 -2.08
CA VAL A 48 -16.97 -1.02 -2.59
C VAL A 48 -16.94 -1.05 -4.11
N ARG A 49 -17.29 0.06 -4.78
CA ARG A 49 -17.21 0.14 -6.26
C ARG A 49 -15.77 0.01 -6.75
N GLU A 50 -14.81 0.56 -6.02
CA GLU A 50 -13.40 0.40 -6.37
C GLU A 50 -12.94 -1.06 -6.24
N ALA A 51 -13.33 -1.74 -5.16
CA ALA A 51 -13.02 -3.15 -4.95
C ALA A 51 -13.66 -4.06 -6.01
N GLU A 52 -14.89 -3.76 -6.42
CA GLU A 52 -15.58 -4.43 -7.52
C GLU A 52 -14.81 -4.30 -8.85
N LEU A 53 -14.33 -3.10 -9.17
CA LEU A 53 -13.54 -2.86 -10.39
C LEU A 53 -12.18 -3.56 -10.38
N ILE A 54 -11.52 -3.63 -9.21
CA ILE A 54 -10.21 -4.29 -9.08
C ILE A 54 -10.34 -5.81 -9.10
N GLY A 55 -11.39 -6.37 -8.46
CA GLY A 55 -11.71 -7.80 -8.46
C GLY A 55 -10.74 -8.71 -7.69
N LYS A 56 -9.63 -8.17 -7.16
CA LYS A 56 -8.60 -8.92 -6.43
C LYS A 56 -8.04 -8.13 -5.25
N GLN A 57 -7.41 -8.83 -4.31
CA GLN A 57 -6.72 -8.19 -3.20
C GLN A 57 -5.54 -7.35 -3.73
N ILE A 58 -5.35 -6.18 -3.14
CA ILE A 58 -4.22 -5.30 -3.40
C ILE A 58 -3.22 -5.36 -2.24
N PRO A 59 -1.92 -5.24 -2.51
CA PRO A 59 -0.92 -5.21 -1.44
C PRO A 59 -1.21 -4.02 -0.53
N VAL A 60 -1.23 -4.27 0.78
CA VAL A 60 -1.30 -3.22 1.79
C VAL A 60 0.13 -2.76 2.03
N PRO A 61 0.50 -1.52 1.68
CA PRO A 61 1.84 -1.02 1.98
C PRO A 61 2.07 -1.05 3.49
N ASP A 62 3.18 -1.66 3.90
CA ASP A 62 3.62 -1.62 5.29
C ASP A 62 3.86 -0.20 5.76
N THR A 63 3.72 -0.01 7.07
CA THR A 63 4.04 1.25 7.73
C THR A 63 5.51 1.57 7.47
N LYS A 64 5.77 2.68 6.76
CA LYS A 64 7.13 3.15 6.52
C LYS A 64 7.65 3.87 7.76
N ILE A 65 8.77 3.39 8.29
CA ILE A 65 9.52 4.04 9.37
C ILE A 65 10.79 4.65 8.78
N ALA A 66 11.18 5.84 9.24
CA ALA A 66 12.44 6.45 8.84
C ALA A 66 13.61 5.62 9.38
N PHE A 67 14.48 5.17 8.47
CA PHE A 67 15.71 4.47 8.78
C PHE A 67 16.89 5.31 8.29
N THR A 68 17.73 5.77 9.21
CA THR A 68 18.85 6.67 8.90
C THR A 68 20.17 5.94 9.04
N VAL A 69 21.00 6.00 7.99
CA VAL A 69 22.33 5.37 7.95
C VAL A 69 23.37 6.35 7.45
N LYS A 70 24.63 6.16 7.87
CA LYS A 70 25.78 6.87 7.30
C LYS A 70 26.22 6.14 6.04
N LEU A 71 26.35 6.88 4.94
CA LEU A 71 26.85 6.38 3.65
C LEU A 71 27.94 7.32 3.14
N SER A 72 28.82 6.81 2.27
CA SER A 72 29.85 7.65 1.66
C SER A 72 29.23 8.74 0.78
N LYS A 73 29.87 9.91 0.71
CA LYS A 73 29.42 11.05 -0.11
C LYS A 73 29.23 10.64 -1.58
N ASN A 74 30.11 9.79 -2.10
CA ASN A 74 30.07 9.32 -3.49
C ASN A 74 28.86 8.41 -3.73
N LEU A 75 28.54 7.51 -2.79
CA LEU A 75 27.36 6.65 -2.89
C LEU A 75 26.06 7.47 -2.85
N ILE A 76 25.96 8.46 -1.96
CA ILE A 76 24.79 9.35 -1.90
C ILE A 76 24.61 10.11 -3.22
N LYS A 77 25.69 10.62 -3.82
CA LYS A 77 25.65 11.27 -5.13
C LYS A 77 25.20 10.31 -6.23
N GLY A 78 25.71 9.09 -6.23
CA GLY A 78 25.32 8.03 -7.17
C GLY A 78 23.82 7.71 -7.07
N LEU A 79 23.32 7.45 -5.87
CA LEU A 79 21.90 7.18 -5.61
C LEU A 79 20.99 8.32 -6.07
N ARG A 80 21.37 9.58 -5.81
CA ARG A 80 20.58 10.75 -6.24
C ARG A 80 20.54 10.90 -7.77
N ARG A 81 21.65 10.64 -8.46
CA ARG A 81 21.66 10.64 -9.94
C ARG A 81 20.79 9.53 -10.50
N TYR A 82 20.91 8.32 -9.94
CA TYR A 82 20.11 7.18 -10.35
C TYR A 82 18.60 7.43 -10.16
N ALA A 83 18.21 7.94 -8.99
CA ALA A 83 16.83 8.36 -8.71
C ALA A 83 16.30 9.37 -9.73
N LYS A 84 17.12 10.36 -10.11
CA LYS A 84 16.75 11.36 -11.12
C LYS A 84 16.59 10.73 -12.51
N SER A 85 17.45 9.78 -12.89
CA SER A 85 17.37 9.13 -14.20
C SER A 85 16.22 8.13 -14.32
N THR A 86 15.87 7.42 -13.24
CA THR A 86 14.81 6.42 -13.27
C THR A 86 13.44 6.95 -12.85
N GLY A 87 13.37 8.15 -12.26
CA GLY A 87 12.15 8.70 -11.69
C GLY A 87 11.71 8.03 -10.38
N GLN A 88 12.50 7.09 -9.85
CA GLN A 88 12.24 6.43 -8.57
C GLN A 88 12.67 7.29 -7.40
N SER A 89 11.97 7.17 -6.27
CA SER A 89 12.39 7.78 -5.01
C SER A 89 13.58 7.02 -4.38
N LEU A 90 14.39 7.73 -3.58
CA LEU A 90 15.48 7.10 -2.82
C LEU A 90 14.97 5.95 -1.92
N SER A 91 13.77 6.11 -1.34
CA SER A 91 13.16 5.06 -0.52
C SER A 91 12.82 3.81 -1.34
N GLU A 92 12.29 3.95 -2.56
CA GLU A 92 11.99 2.80 -3.44
C GLU A 92 13.27 2.06 -3.83
N ILE A 93 14.31 2.80 -4.22
CA ILE A 93 15.60 2.23 -4.59
C ILE A 93 16.21 1.46 -3.42
N VAL A 94 16.20 2.04 -2.22
CA VAL A 94 16.75 1.40 -1.02
C VAL A 94 15.92 0.19 -0.61
N THR A 95 14.59 0.27 -0.67
CA THR A 95 13.71 -0.88 -0.40
C THR A 95 14.03 -2.04 -1.34
N GLN A 96 14.08 -1.80 -2.65
CA GLN A 96 14.40 -2.84 -3.65
C GLN A 96 15.76 -3.48 -3.43
N ALA A 97 16.79 -2.66 -3.14
CA ALA A 97 18.13 -3.15 -2.88
C ALA A 97 18.19 -4.03 -1.61
N LEU A 98 17.53 -3.61 -0.53
CA LEU A 98 17.49 -4.36 0.73
C LEU A 98 16.68 -5.66 0.61
N GLU A 99 15.52 -5.63 -0.06
CA GLU A 99 14.72 -6.83 -0.31
C GLU A 99 15.49 -7.86 -1.13
N ALA A 100 16.14 -7.43 -2.21
CA ALA A 100 16.97 -8.30 -3.05
C ALA A 100 18.14 -8.90 -2.25
N PHE A 101 18.82 -8.07 -1.44
CA PHE A 101 19.93 -8.53 -0.59
C PHE A 101 19.47 -9.59 0.42
N LEU A 102 18.35 -9.34 1.12
CA LEU A 102 17.82 -10.25 2.14
C LEU A 102 17.26 -11.55 1.54
N GLN A 103 16.60 -11.49 0.38
CA GLN A 103 16.13 -12.71 -0.31
C GLN A 103 17.28 -13.61 -0.76
N ASN A 104 18.38 -13.02 -1.23
CA ASN A 104 19.56 -13.78 -1.65
C ASN A 104 20.32 -14.41 -0.48
N GLY A 105 20.30 -13.79 0.70
CA GLY A 105 20.85 -14.38 1.93
C GLY A 105 20.10 -15.62 2.40
N ARG A 106 18.78 -15.69 2.21
CA ARG A 106 17.94 -16.82 2.62
C ARG A 106 18.09 -18.08 1.77
N ARG A 107 18.61 -17.98 0.55
CA ARG A 107 18.82 -19.13 -0.35
C ARG A 107 20.12 -19.91 -0.09
N ARG A 108 20.98 -19.43 0.80
CA ARG A 108 22.27 -20.05 1.14
C ARG A 108 22.27 -20.75 2.51
N GLY A 109 21.09 -21.07 3.05
CA GLY A 109 20.91 -21.80 4.31
C GLY A 109 20.18 -23.10 4.08
#